data_AF-A0A345ZN11-F1
#
_entry.id   AF-A0A345ZN11-F1
#
_cell.length_a   1.000
_cell.length_b   1.000
_cell.length_c   1.000
_cell.angle_alpha   90.00
_cell.angle_beta   90.00
_cell.angle_gamma   90.00
#
_symmetry.space_group_name_H-M   'P 1'
#
loop_
_entity.id
_entity.type
_entity.pdbx_description
1 polymer ?
#
loop_
_entity_poly.entity_id
_entity_poly.type
_entity_poly.pdbx_seq_one_letter_code
_entity_poly.pdbx_strand_id
1 'polypeptide(L)' 'MFGLSAGHLIVLLVIVVLIFGTSRLKTAGKDLGDAVRGFRQGLQGDEDAQRLRDERRNDDVDSRSRDTSDTDRDRR' A
#
# COMPACT_ATOMS: atom_id res chain seq x y z
N MET A 1 33.54 14.68 17.92
CA MET A 1 32.36 13.83 18.22
C MET A 1 31.87 13.27 16.89
N PHE A 2 32.18 12.00 16.61
CA PHE A 2 31.79 11.30 15.37
C PHE A 2 30.27 11.14 15.33
N GLY A 3 29.58 12.20 14.88
CA GLY A 3 28.16 12.17 14.63
C GLY A 3 27.87 11.18 13.51
N LEU A 4 26.74 10.47 13.62
CA LEU A 4 26.16 9.63 12.60
C LEU A 4 25.75 10.47 11.37
N SER A 5 26.73 11.08 10.71
CA SER A 5 26.55 11.79 9.46
C SER A 5 26.24 10.76 8.37
N ALA A 6 25.34 11.11 7.45
CA ALA A 6 24.87 10.23 6.37
C ALA A 6 26.02 9.54 5.61
N GLY A 7 27.19 10.17 5.49
CA GLY A 7 28.38 9.56 4.88
C GLY A 7 28.92 8.34 5.63
N HIS A 8 28.89 8.34 6.97
CA HIS A 8 29.37 7.20 7.77
C HIS A 8 28.44 5.99 7.63
N LEU A 9 27.13 6.23 7.52
CA LEU A 9 26.16 5.15 7.32
C LEU A 9 26.37 4.44 5.98
N ILE A 10 26.72 5.19 4.92
CA ILE A 10 27.03 4.58 3.61
C ILE A 10 28.31 3.75 3.68
N VAL A 11 29.38 4.25 4.30
CA VAL A 11 30.63 3.49 4.42
C VAL A 11 30.41 2.21 5.25
N LEU A 12 29.66 2.28 6.34
CA LEU A 12 29.31 1.12 7.15
C LEU A 12 28.48 0.10 6.35
N LEU A 13 27.49 0.56 5.58
CA LEU A 13 26.66 -0.30 4.73
C LEU A 13 27.51 -1.05 3.71
N VAL A 14 28.47 -0.38 3.06
CA VAL A 14 29.38 -1.01 2.09
C VAL A 14 30.21 -2.09 2.75
N ILE A 15 30.76 -1.85 3.94
CA ILE A 15 31.55 -2.84 4.69
C ILE A 15 30.70 -4.05 5.05
N VAL A 16 29.48 -3.84 5.56
CA VAL A 16 28.55 -4.94 5.88
C VAL A 16 28.22 -5.77 4.63
N VAL A 17 27.95 -5.13 3.50
CA VAL A 17 27.68 -5.82 2.22
C VAL A 17 28.89 -6.63 1.76
N LEU A 18 30.12 -6.14 1.96
CA LEU A 18 31.35 -6.85 1.60
C LEU A 18 31.60 -8.07 2.51
N ILE A 19 31.33 -7.97 3.80
CA ILE A 19 31.51 -9.08 4.76
C ILE A 19 30.48 -10.19 4.54
N PHE A 20 29.20 -9.81 4.42
CA PHE A 20 28.11 -10.78 4.27
C PHE A 20 27.95 -11.26 2.81
N GLY A 21 28.48 -10.50 1.85
CA GLY A 21 28.27 -10.69 0.42
C GLY A 21 26.86 -10.31 -0.02
N THR A 22 26.73 -9.88 -1.29
CA THR A 22 25.43 -9.48 -1.87
C THR A 22 24.44 -10.65 -1.96
N SER A 23 24.93 -11.89 -2.06
CA SER A 23 24.06 -13.07 -2.20
C SER A 23 23.25 -13.36 -0.93
N ARG A 24 23.85 -13.24 0.26
CA ARG A 24 23.14 -13.47 1.53
C ARG A 24 22.19 -12.33 1.84
N LEU A 25 22.64 -11.09 1.57
CA LEU A 25 21.84 -9.88 1.76
C LEU A 25 20.62 -9.83 0.83
N LYS A 26 20.73 -10.33 -0.41
CA LYS A 26 19.60 -10.38 -1.36
C LYS A 26 18.53 -11.37 -0.94
N THR A 27 18.90 -12.56 -0.48
CA THR A 27 17.92 -13.56 -0.01
C THR A 27 17.24 -13.10 1.27
N ALA A 28 18.02 -12.72 2.29
CA ALA A 28 17.47 -12.25 3.56
C ALA A 28 16.70 -10.91 3.41
N GLY A 29 17.19 -10.02 2.56
CA GLY A 29 16.55 -8.74 2.28
C GLY A 29 15.27 -8.86 1.45
N LYS A 30 15.15 -9.90 0.60
CA LYS A 30 13.90 -10.21 -0.09
C LYS A 30 12.83 -10.65 0.90
N ASP A 31 13.15 -11.58 1.80
CA ASP A 31 12.20 -12.10 2.78
C ASP A 31 11.77 -11.00 3.78
N LEU A 32 12.72 -10.20 4.29
CA LEU A 32 12.40 -9.03 5.12
C LEU A 32 11.63 -7.96 4.33
N GLY A 33 12.01 -7.72 3.08
CA GLY A 33 11.40 -6.72 2.22
C GLY A 33 9.94 -7.04 1.91
N ASP A 34 9.62 -8.30 1.65
CA ASP A 34 8.26 -8.76 1.40
C ASP A 34 7.39 -8.64 2.67
N ALA A 35 7.93 -8.94 3.85
CA ALA A 35 7.24 -8.73 5.13
C ALA A 35 6.98 -7.24 5.43
N VAL A 36 7.98 -6.37 5.22
CA VAL A 36 7.84 -4.91 5.41
C VAL A 36 6.90 -4.30 4.37
N ARG A 37 6.86 -4.84 3.14
CA ARG A 37 5.93 -4.43 2.10
C ARG A 37 4.49 -4.70 2.50
N GLY A 38 4.19 -5.89 3.03
CA GLY A 38 2.87 -6.22 3.57
C GLY A 38 2.48 -5.32 4.74
N PHE A 39 3.43 -5.02 5.63
CA PHE A 39 3.21 -4.08 6.74
C PHE A 39 2.91 -2.65 6.26
N ARG A 40 3.67 -2.13 5.30
CA ARG A 40 3.44 -0.79 4.71
C ARG A 40 2.11 -0.73 3.97
N GLN A 41 1.73 -1.80 3.28
CA GLN A 41 0.47 -1.90 2.56
C GLN A 41 -0.72 -2.00 3.53
N GLY A 42 -0.57 -2.67 4.67
CA GLY A 42 -1.56 -2.67 5.76
C GLY A 42 -1.71 -1.31 6.43
N LEU A 43 -0.61 -0.58 6.62
CA LEU A 43 -0.63 0.81 7.12
C LEU A 43 -1.22 1.81 6.12
N GLN A 44 -1.06 1.57 4.81
CA GLN A 44 -1.63 2.39 3.73
C GLN A 44 -3.07 2.00 3.38
N GLY A 45 -3.51 0.81 3.80
CA GLY A 45 -4.85 0.28 3.54
C GLY A 45 -5.99 1.13 4.09
N ASP A 46 -5.73 2.04 5.05
CA ASP A 46 -6.72 2.98 5.57
C ASP A 46 -7.08 4.11 4.56
N GLU A 47 -6.21 4.38 3.58
CA GLU A 47 -6.43 5.40 2.53
C GLU A 47 -7.07 4.79 1.26
N ASP A 48 -6.67 3.58 0.87
CA ASP A 48 -7.21 2.88 -0.31
C ASP A 48 -8.53 2.13 -0.03
N ALA A 49 -8.78 1.67 1.21
CA ALA A 49 -10.07 1.07 1.58
C ALA A 49 -11.23 2.08 1.55
N GLN A 50 -10.94 3.38 1.63
CA GLN A 50 -11.93 4.44 1.43
C GLN A 50 -12.31 4.59 -0.05
N ARG A 51 -11.34 4.50 -0.97
CA ARG A 51 -11.59 4.58 -2.42
C ARG A 51 -12.42 3.41 -2.95
N LEU A 52 -12.11 2.19 -2.49
CA LEU A 52 -12.89 0.98 -2.81
C LEU A 52 -14.32 0.98 -2.22
N ARG A 53 -14.57 1.73 -1.13
CA ARG A 53 -15.92 1.91 -0.55
C ARG A 53 -16.72 3.00 -1.26
N ASP A 54 -16.08 4.07 -1.72
CA ASP A 54 -16.76 5.15 -2.44
C ASP A 54 -17.21 4.73 -3.84
N GLU A 55 -16.42 3.91 -4.55
CA GLU A 55 -16.83 3.36 -5.86
C GLU A 55 -18.04 2.42 -5.77
N ARG A 56 -18.10 1.53 -4.76
CA ARG A 56 -19.26 0.64 -4.59
C ARG A 56 -20.53 1.37 -4.13
N ARG A 57 -20.40 2.47 -3.39
CA ARG A 57 -21.56 3.23 -2.90
C ARG A 57 -22.24 4.04 -4.00
N ASN A 58 -21.53 4.36 -5.08
CA ASN A 58 -22.09 5.14 -6.19
C ASN A 58 -22.90 4.27 -7.17
N ASP A 59 -22.47 3.04 -7.42
CA ASP A 59 -23.18 2.08 -8.30
C ASP A 59 -24.55 1.63 -7.73
N ASP A 60 -24.66 1.48 -6.39
CA ASP A 60 -25.92 1.10 -5.73
C ASP A 60 -26.98 2.22 -5.72
N VAL A 61 -26.56 3.49 -5.81
CA VAL A 61 -27.46 4.66 -5.76
C VAL A 61 -28.06 4.97 -7.14
N ASP A 62 -27.32 4.74 -8.23
CA ASP A 62 -27.81 4.93 -9.61
C ASP A 62 -28.79 3.80 -10.01
N SER A 63 -28.58 2.59 -9.49
CA SER A 63 -29.47 1.43 -9.74
C SER A 63 -30.84 1.56 -9.08
N ARG A 64 -30.91 2.15 -7.88
CA ARG A 64 -32.17 2.36 -7.12
C ARG A 64 -33.02 3.53 -7.62
N SER A 65 -32.40 4.50 -8.30
CA SER A 65 -33.12 5.65 -8.88
C SER A 65 -33.78 5.31 -10.22
N ARG A 66 -33.29 4.31 -10.95
CA ARG A 66 -33.92 3.85 -12.20
C ARG A 66 -35.17 2.99 -11.97
N ASP A 67 -35.22 2.23 -10.88
CA ASP A 67 -36.36 1.33 -10.58
C ASP A 67 -37.59 2.10 -10.06
N THR A 68 -37.38 3.13 -9.25
CA THR A 68 -38.47 3.92 -8.63
C THR A 68 -39.08 4.96 -9.57
N SER A 69 -38.42 5.30 -10.68
CA SER A 69 -38.93 6.30 -11.63
C SER A 69 -39.84 5.73 -12.73
N ASP A 70 -39.89 4.41 -12.92
CA ASP A 70 -40.82 3.76 -13.86
C ASP A 70 -42.20 3.47 -13.23
N THR A 71 -42.29 3.37 -11.90
CA THR A 71 -43.56 3.02 -11.21
C THR A 71 -44.51 4.23 -11.05
N ASP A 72 -44.01 5.46 -11.18
CA ASP A 72 -44.83 6.69 -11.01
C ASP A 72 -45.42 7.21 -12.34
N ARG A 73 -44.91 6.74 -13.49
CA ARG A 73 -45.38 7.18 -14.81
C ARG A 73 -46.65 6.44 -15.28
N ASP A 74 -46.93 5.25 -14.73
CA ASP A 74 -48.13 4.45 -15.04
C ASP A 74 -49.37 4.83 -14.21
N ARG A 75 -49.26 5.79 -13.28
CA ARG A 75 -50.37 6.23 -12.42
C ARG A 75 -51.00 7.57 -12.82
N ARG A 76 -50.62 8.16 -13.96
CA ARG A 76 -51.16 9.44 -14.45
C ARG A 76 -51.99 9.32 -15.72
#